data_AF-A0A6C0K9J7-F1
#
_entry.id   AF-A0A6C0K9J7-F1
#
_cell.length_a   1.000
_cell.length_b   1.000
_cell.length_c   1.000
_cell.angle_alpha   90.00
_cell.angle_beta   90.00
_cell.angle_gamma   90.00
#
_symmetry.space_group_name_H-M   'P 1'
#
loop_
_entity.id
_entity.type
_entity.pdbx_description
1 polymer ?
#
loop_
_entity_poly.entity_id
_entity_poly.type
_entity_poly.pdbx_seq_one_letter_code
_entity_poly.pdbx_strand_id
1 'polypeptide(L)'
;MWGQCNTMSYYTKIDGVQYDTKLLAKAEGRTLSEEDIWDLLHASRDSGKVTQTEVNTLRYINDNATWTSEVIHVKFDSIVQTLTKYGEALS
;
A
#
# COMPACT_ATOMS: atom_id res chain seq x y z
N MET A 1 -13.37 11.22 2.61
CA MET A 1 -13.10 10.88 4.01
C MET A 1 -13.47 9.42 4.16
N TRP A 2 -12.48 8.53 4.07
CA TRP A 2 -12.74 7.09 4.03
C TRP A 2 -13.04 6.62 5.46
N GLY A 3 -14.21 5.98 5.65
CA GLY A 3 -14.57 5.10 6.78
C GLY A 3 -14.34 5.61 8.21
N GLN A 4 -15.40 5.70 9.01
CA GLN A 4 -15.29 6.07 10.42
C GLN A 4 -14.30 5.19 11.21
N CYS A 5 -13.35 5.85 11.86
CA CYS A 5 -12.32 5.23 12.69
C CYS A 5 -12.94 4.72 14.00
N ASN A 6 -12.93 3.41 14.20
CA ASN A 6 -13.15 2.80 15.50
C ASN A 6 -12.01 1.83 15.80
N THR A 7 -11.16 2.22 16.75
CA THR A 7 -10.23 1.39 17.56
C THR A 7 -9.33 0.38 16.84
N MET A 8 -8.05 0.76 16.64
CA MET A 8 -6.85 -0.12 16.70
C MET A 8 -6.92 -1.51 16.01
N SER A 9 -7.61 -1.65 14.89
CA SER A 9 -7.51 -2.89 14.11
C SER A 9 -6.25 -2.87 13.26
N TYR A 10 -5.45 -3.95 13.34
CA TYR A 10 -4.29 -4.15 12.46
C TYR A 10 -4.67 -4.11 10.98
N TYR A 11 -5.93 -4.45 10.67
CA TYR A 11 -6.47 -4.45 9.31
C TYR A 11 -7.68 -3.52 9.16
N THR A 12 -7.77 -2.90 7.99
CA THR A 12 -8.94 -2.16 7.51
C THR A 12 -9.63 -2.98 6.43
N LYS A 13 -10.96 -3.00 6.41
CA LYS A 13 -11.73 -3.61 5.32
C LYS A 13 -12.35 -2.55 4.44
N ILE A 14 -12.09 -2.61 3.14
CA ILE A 14 -12.73 -1.77 2.12
C ILE A 14 -13.33 -2.74 1.10
N ASP A 15 -14.64 -2.64 0.86
CA ASP A 15 -15.38 -3.53 -0.05
C ASP A 15 -15.14 -5.03 0.18
N GLY A 16 -14.99 -5.44 1.44
CA GLY A 16 -14.76 -6.83 1.84
C GLY A 16 -13.30 -7.30 1.72
N VAL A 17 -12.41 -6.52 1.11
CA VAL A 17 -10.97 -6.81 1.02
C VAL A 17 -10.26 -6.29 2.27
N GLN A 18 -9.31 -7.06 2.79
CA GLN A 18 -8.49 -6.66 3.94
C GLN A 18 -7.21 -5.95 3.49
N TYR A 19 -6.88 -4.89 4.21
CA TYR A 19 -5.72 -4.02 3.99
C TYR A 19 -4.98 -3.77 5.30
N ASP A 20 -3.69 -3.48 5.20
CA ASP A 20 -2.87 -3.06 6.33
C ASP A 20 -3.21 -1.61 6.72
N THR A 21 -3.71 -1.43 7.94
CA THR A 21 -4.15 -0.12 8.44
C THR A 21 -3.00 0.88 8.51
N LYS A 22 -1.77 0.45 8.83
CA LYS A 22 -0.61 1.33 8.99
C LYS A 22 -0.10 1.83 7.65
N LEU A 23 -0.11 0.99 6.62
CA LEU A 23 0.24 1.38 5.26
C LEU A 23 -0.78 2.37 4.69
N LEU A 24 -2.08 2.12 4.87
CA LEU A 24 -3.11 3.07 4.46
C LEU A 24 -2.94 4.43 5.13
N ALA A 25 -2.71 4.44 6.45
CA ALA A 25 -2.52 5.68 7.20
C ALA A 25 -1.29 6.49 6.75
N LYS A 26 -0.24 5.83 6.24
CA LYS A 26 0.94 6.51 5.68
C LYS A 26 0.64 7.27 4.39
N ALA A 27 -0.33 6.81 3.61
CA ALA A 27 -0.68 7.41 2.32
C ALA A 27 -1.89 8.35 2.38
N GLU A 28 -2.73 8.23 3.41
CA GLU A 28 -4.01 8.93 3.46
C GLU A 28 -3.87 10.46 3.47
N GLY A 29 -4.65 11.12 2.60
CA GLY A 29 -4.86 12.57 2.62
C GLY A 29 -3.66 13.41 2.19
N ARG A 30 -2.63 12.82 1.60
CA ARG A 30 -1.43 13.53 1.14
C ARG A 30 -1.02 13.16 -0.29
N THR A 31 -0.21 14.03 -0.88
CA THR A 31 0.47 13.76 -2.16
C THR A 31 1.77 13.00 -1.89
N LEU A 32 1.98 11.87 -2.56
CA LEU A 32 3.12 10.98 -2.35
C LEU A 32 4.31 11.35 -3.22
N SER A 33 5.46 11.43 -2.57
CA SER A 33 6.78 11.69 -3.14
C SER A 33 7.60 10.40 -3.28
N GLU A 34 8.81 10.51 -3.80
CA GLU A 34 9.74 9.38 -3.86
C GLU A 34 10.17 8.88 -2.46
N GLU A 35 10.29 9.77 -1.47
CA GLU A 35 10.57 9.37 -0.09
C GLU A 35 9.42 8.52 0.48
N ASP A 36 8.18 8.92 0.21
CA ASP A 36 6.99 8.19 0.63
C ASP A 36 6.91 6.79 0.02
N ILE A 37 7.38 6.60 -1.23
CA ILE A 37 7.51 5.27 -1.85
C ILE A 37 8.39 4.37 -0.98
N TRP A 38 9.57 4.85 -0.61
CA TRP A 38 10.51 4.05 0.16
C TRP A 38 9.97 3.75 1.54
N ASP A 39 9.34 4.74 2.19
CA ASP A 39 8.71 4.55 3.49
C ASP A 39 7.60 3.50 3.47
N LEU A 40 6.76 3.49 2.42
CA LEU A 40 5.72 2.49 2.23
C LEU A 40 6.31 1.09 2.03
N LEU A 41 7.33 0.95 1.18
CA LEU A 41 7.98 -0.34 0.90
C LEU A 41 8.76 -0.90 2.09
N HIS A 42 9.36 -0.04 2.91
CA HIS A 42 9.99 -0.47 4.16
C HIS A 42 8.94 -0.91 5.18
N ALA A 43 7.85 -0.16 5.31
CA ALA A 43 6.78 -0.50 6.23
C ALA A 43 6.01 -1.77 5.82
N SER A 44 5.97 -2.11 4.53
CA SER A 44 5.29 -3.31 4.02
C SER A 44 6.11 -4.60 4.15
N ARG A 45 7.28 -4.53 4.79
CA ARG A 45 8.22 -5.64 4.96
C ARG A 45 8.48 -5.84 6.45
N ASP A 46 7.42 -5.99 7.23
CA ASP A 46 7.62 -6.36 8.63
C ASP A 46 8.26 -7.78 8.68
N SER A 47 9.32 -7.92 9.47
CA SER A 47 10.04 -9.18 9.65
C SER A 47 10.61 -9.82 8.35
N GLY A 48 10.81 -9.02 7.30
CA GLY A 48 11.49 -9.44 6.07
C GLY A 48 10.62 -10.18 5.04
N LYS A 49 9.31 -10.26 5.27
CA LYS A 49 8.36 -10.87 4.32
C LYS A 49 7.31 -9.84 3.91
N VAL A 50 6.82 -9.98 2.68
CA VAL A 50 5.63 -9.26 2.19
C VAL A 50 4.52 -10.29 2.05
N THR A 51 3.40 -10.03 2.71
CA THR A 51 2.18 -10.83 2.71
C THR A 51 1.22 -10.36 1.61
N GLN A 52 0.22 -11.18 1.28
CA GLN A 52 -0.81 -10.79 0.32
C GLN A 52 -1.58 -9.54 0.77
N THR A 53 -1.78 -9.35 2.08
CA THR A 53 -2.43 -8.15 2.63
C THR A 53 -1.61 -6.90 2.35
N GLU A 54 -0.29 -6.95 2.55
CA GLU A 54 0.60 -5.83 2.23
C GLU A 54 0.60 -5.53 0.73
N VAL A 55 0.66 -6.55 -0.14
CA VAL A 55 0.56 -6.37 -1.60
C VAL A 55 -0.75 -5.72 -2.00
N ASN A 56 -1.88 -6.21 -1.49
CA ASN A 56 -3.21 -5.64 -1.77
C ASN A 56 -3.28 -4.18 -1.32
N THR A 57 -2.63 -3.84 -0.22
CA THR A 57 -2.60 -2.47 0.32
C THR A 57 -1.75 -1.54 -0.52
N LEU A 58 -0.56 -1.97 -0.94
CA LEU A 58 0.28 -1.18 -1.84
C LEU A 58 -0.41 -0.95 -3.19
N ARG A 59 -1.12 -1.94 -3.73
CA ARG A 59 -1.95 -1.77 -4.93
C ARG A 59 -3.08 -0.76 -4.72
N TYR A 60 -3.81 -0.87 -3.62
CA TYR A 60 -4.86 0.10 -3.31
C TYR A 60 -4.31 1.52 -3.21
N ILE A 61 -3.16 1.71 -2.57
CA ILE A 61 -2.48 3.01 -2.49
C ILE A 61 -2.06 3.48 -3.89
N ASN A 62 -1.48 2.60 -4.70
CA ASN A 62 -1.09 2.91 -6.09
C ASN A 62 -2.26 3.51 -6.88
N ASP A 63 -3.41 2.85 -6.81
CA ASP A 63 -4.58 3.18 -7.62
C ASP A 63 -5.35 4.43 -7.12
N ASN A 64 -5.18 4.81 -5.84
CA ASN A 64 -6.02 5.83 -5.20
C ASN A 64 -5.25 7.05 -4.66
N ALA A 65 -3.92 7.01 -4.60
CA ALA A 65 -3.12 8.12 -4.10
C ALA A 65 -2.97 9.24 -5.14
N THR A 66 -2.65 10.44 -4.65
CA THR A 66 -2.17 11.54 -5.51
C THR A 66 -0.64 11.54 -5.48
N TRP A 67 -0.01 11.76 -6.62
CA TRP A 67 1.44 11.66 -6.79
C TRP A 67 2.06 13.03 -7.06
N THR A 68 3.28 13.28 -6.56
CA THR A 68 3.99 14.53 -6.87
C THR A 68 4.41 14.62 -8.34
N SER A 69 4.53 13.49 -9.03
CA SER A 69 4.74 13.41 -10.47
C SER A 69 4.33 12.05 -11.03
N GLU A 70 4.04 12.00 -12.33
CA GLU A 70 3.75 10.75 -13.03
C GLU A 70 4.95 9.78 -13.02
N VAL A 71 6.17 10.30 -13.02
CA VAL A 71 7.39 9.47 -12.96
C VAL A 71 7.45 8.68 -11.64
N ILE A 72 7.06 9.31 -10.54
CA ILE A 72 7.02 8.68 -9.22
C ILE A 72 5.92 7.62 -9.18
N HIS A 73 4.73 7.93 -9.72
CA HIS A 73 3.63 6.98 -9.86
C HIS A 73 4.04 5.73 -10.64
N VAL A 74 4.59 5.89 -11.85
CA VAL A 74 5.03 4.78 -12.71
C VAL A 74 6.13 3.94 -12.04
N LYS A 75 7.03 4.58 -11.29
CA LYS A 75 8.06 3.87 -10.53
C LYS A 75 7.43 2.98 -9.46
N PHE A 76 6.45 3.49 -8.72
CA PHE A 76 5.76 2.72 -7.69
C PHE A 76 4.91 1.59 -8.30
N ASP A 77 4.16 1.87 -9.35
CA ASP A 77 3.35 0.90 -10.10
C ASP A 77 4.18 -0.31 -10.56
N SER A 78 5.36 -0.07 -11.15
CA SER A 78 6.28 -1.14 -11.56
C SER A 78 6.71 -2.05 -10.39
N ILE A 79 6.95 -1.46 -9.21
CA ILE A 79 7.30 -2.22 -8.00
C ILE A 79 6.10 -3.05 -7.52
N VAL A 80 4.91 -2.45 -7.48
CA VAL A 80 3.67 -3.14 -7.07
C VAL A 80 3.33 -4.29 -8.00
N GLN A 81 3.45 -4.12 -9.32
CA GLN A 81 3.24 -5.20 -10.30
C GLN A 81 4.23 -6.34 -10.09
N THR A 82 5.50 -6.01 -9.82
CA THR A 82 6.54 -7.00 -9.51
C THR A 82 6.19 -7.79 -8.26
N LEU A 83 5.83 -7.13 -7.16
CA LEU A 83 5.42 -7.77 -5.91
C LEU A 83 4.18 -8.65 -6.07
N THR A 84 3.20 -8.18 -6.85
CA THR A 84 1.97 -8.94 -7.15
C THR A 84 2.29 -10.25 -7.86
N LYS A 85 3.12 -10.20 -8.90
CA LYS A 85 3.55 -11.39 -9.64
C LYS A 85 4.27 -12.41 -8.76
N TYR A 86 5.13 -11.96 -7.85
CA TYR A 86 5.82 -12.87 -6.92
C TYR A 86 4.88 -13.42 -5.84
N GLY A 87 3.90 -12.63 -5.39
CA GLY A 87 2.88 -13.07 -4.44
C GLY A 87 1.98 -14.17 -5.02
N GLU A 88 1.50 -13.99 -6.26
CA GLU A 88 0.68 -14.97 -6.99
C GLU A 88 1.44 -16.27 -7.29
N ALA A 89 2.76 -16.19 -7.51
CA ALA A 89 3.57 -17.38 -7.76
C ALA A 89 3.78 -18.26 -6.52
N LEU A 90 3.43 -17.78 -5.32
CA LEU A 90 3.61 -18.47 -4.04
C LEU A 90 2.28 -18.93 -3.41
N SER A 91 1.14 -18.61 -4.02
CA SER A 91 -0.22 -19.00 -3.61
C SER A 91 -0.74 -20.22 -4.37
#